data_AF-A0A349UWN1-F1
#
_entry.id   AF-A0A349UWN1-F1
#
_cell.length_a   1.000
_cell.length_b   1.000
_cell.length_c   1.000
_cell.angle_alpha   90.00
_cell.angle_beta   90.00
_cell.angle_gamma   90.00
#
_symmetry.space_group_name_H-M   'P 1'
#
loop_
_entity.id
_entity.type
_entity.pdbx_description
1 polymer ?
#
loop_
_entity_poly.entity_id
_entity_poly.type
_entity_poly.pdbx_seq_one_letter_code
_entity_poly.pdbx_strand_id
1 'polypeptide(L)'
;MLAVFFVVFNFGLSPVADAQSSIAYHELKGSWNSIFPDGNRNAGGSAFFRYIYDNYSDYREFLDLNTAFCPVSGSLVHPSRGKLLISLKESASTNKICGFFHPCCWPCACDLMKYAETAKVPLSFEGGERFVQAILINNPCSNDDFPSEVDRKLLCEGDNLNSETTYSFENKLIIGILHDASACTSQLESQIALHPITGERCNGRNNLPIKDIQGGMGDIFIRLAK
;
A
#
# COMPACT_ATOMS: atom_id res chain seq x y z
N MET A 1 12.30 31.53 -50.78
CA MET A 1 11.67 30.37 -50.12
C MET A 1 12.29 30.27 -48.73
N LEU A 2 11.62 30.80 -47.71
CA LEU A 2 12.12 30.82 -46.33
C LEU A 2 11.71 29.49 -45.66
N ALA A 3 12.68 28.65 -45.29
CA ALA A 3 12.42 27.43 -44.54
C ALA A 3 12.33 27.77 -43.04
N VAL A 4 11.12 27.68 -42.49
CA VAL A 4 10.88 27.77 -41.04
C VAL A 4 11.18 26.39 -40.44
N PHE A 5 12.28 26.30 -39.69
CA PHE A 5 12.57 25.11 -38.88
C PHE A 5 11.69 25.14 -37.63
N PHE A 6 10.65 24.31 -37.60
CA PHE A 6 9.92 23.97 -36.38
C PHE A 6 10.79 23.02 -35.55
N VAL A 7 11.47 23.56 -34.54
CA VAL A 7 12.08 22.73 -33.49
C VAL A 7 10.97 22.31 -32.54
N VAL A 8 10.46 21.09 -32.71
CA VAL A 8 9.55 20.46 -31.75
C VAL A 8 10.40 19.97 -30.58
N PHE A 9 10.50 20.78 -29.52
CA PHE A 9 11.01 20.32 -28.24
C PHE A 9 9.98 19.37 -27.61
N ASN A 10 10.12 18.07 -27.87
CA ASN A 10 9.50 17.03 -27.05
C ASN A 10 10.21 16.98 -25.70
N PHE A 11 9.82 17.84 -24.75
CA PHE A 11 10.13 17.62 -23.35
C PHE A 11 9.22 16.53 -22.80
N GLY A 12 9.61 15.28 -23.03
CA GLY A 12 9.18 14.17 -22.17
C GLY A 12 9.83 14.33 -20.81
N LEU A 13 9.23 15.14 -19.92
CA LEU A 13 9.61 15.20 -18.52
C LEU A 13 9.32 13.84 -17.89
N SER A 14 10.35 13.01 -17.73
CA SER A 14 10.29 11.91 -16.77
C SER A 14 10.12 12.52 -15.39
N PRO A 15 9.24 12.00 -14.52
CA PRO A 15 9.15 12.49 -13.15
C PRO A 15 10.50 12.25 -12.48
N VAL A 16 11.20 13.33 -12.15
CA VAL A 16 12.41 13.26 -11.32
C VAL A 16 11.97 12.67 -9.99
N ALA A 17 12.55 11.52 -9.63
CA ALA A 17 12.37 10.94 -8.31
C ALA A 17 12.78 11.98 -7.27
N ASP A 18 11.89 12.26 -6.32
CA ASP A 18 12.20 13.16 -5.22
C ASP A 18 13.35 12.57 -4.38
N ALA A 19 14.29 13.41 -3.95
CA ALA A 19 15.50 12.95 -3.26
C ALA A 19 15.15 12.12 -2.01
N GLN A 20 14.08 12.52 -1.30
CA GLN A 20 13.63 11.83 -0.09
C GLN A 20 13.04 10.45 -0.39
N SER A 21 12.22 10.34 -1.43
CA SER A 21 11.70 9.04 -1.88
C SER A 21 12.81 8.07 -2.29
N SER A 22 13.91 8.59 -2.85
CA SER A 22 15.11 7.78 -3.15
C SER A 22 15.81 7.28 -1.89
N ILE A 23 15.96 8.12 -0.86
CA ILE A 23 16.53 7.73 0.45
C ILE A 23 15.69 6.62 1.07
N ALA A 24 14.37 6.82 1.18
CA ALA A 24 13.45 5.83 1.74
C ALA A 24 13.54 4.46 1.04
N TYR A 25 13.61 4.46 -0.29
CA TYR A 25 13.78 3.23 -1.07
C TYR A 25 15.09 2.50 -0.76
N HIS A 26 16.22 3.22 -0.70
CA HIS A 26 17.52 2.61 -0.43
C HIS A 26 17.62 2.11 1.02
N GLU A 27 17.00 2.81 1.96
CA GLU A 27 16.96 2.44 3.37
C GLU A 27 16.23 1.10 3.57
N LEU A 28 15.02 0.97 3.03
CA LEU A 28 14.27 -0.29 3.11
C LEU A 28 14.95 -1.41 2.32
N LYS A 29 15.60 -1.08 1.19
CA LYS A 29 16.38 -2.05 0.43
C LYS A 29 17.59 -2.57 1.22
N GLY A 30 18.30 -1.70 1.94
CA GLY A 30 19.41 -2.07 2.81
C GLY A 30 18.97 -2.94 3.99
N SER A 31 17.75 -2.72 4.46
CA SER A 31 17.14 -3.43 5.60
C SER A 31 16.46 -4.75 5.22
N TRP A 32 16.46 -5.13 3.93
CA TRP A 32 15.66 -6.25 3.41
C TRP A 32 15.83 -7.57 4.17
N ASN A 33 17.07 -7.96 4.47
CA ASN A 33 17.36 -9.23 5.16
C ASN A 33 16.95 -9.21 6.64
N SER A 34 16.84 -8.03 7.24
CA SER A 34 16.31 -7.88 8.60
C SER A 34 14.78 -8.02 8.61
N ILE A 35 14.11 -7.52 7.57
CA ILE A 35 12.65 -7.55 7.42
C ILE A 35 12.18 -8.94 6.99
N PHE A 36 12.91 -9.60 6.08
CA PHE A 36 12.59 -10.92 5.54
C PHE A 36 13.82 -11.85 5.65
N PRO A 37 14.10 -12.43 6.84
CA PRO A 37 15.27 -13.30 7.04
C PRO A 37 15.29 -14.55 6.16
N ASP A 38 14.12 -15.05 5.79
CA ASP A 38 13.94 -16.20 4.88
C ASP A 38 13.82 -15.78 3.40
N GLY A 39 13.84 -14.47 3.13
CA GLY A 39 13.64 -13.87 1.81
C GLY A 39 12.18 -13.86 1.32
N ASN A 40 11.22 -14.39 2.08
CA ASN A 40 9.82 -14.48 1.67
C ASN A 40 9.03 -13.21 2.00
N ARG A 41 9.08 -12.26 1.06
CA ARG A 41 8.31 -11.01 1.09
C ARG A 41 6.81 -11.13 0.81
N ASN A 42 6.26 -12.32 0.54
CA ASN A 42 4.86 -12.40 0.09
C ASN A 42 3.91 -11.82 1.16
N ALA A 43 3.05 -10.88 0.75
CA ALA A 43 2.19 -10.12 1.65
C ALA A 43 2.95 -9.37 2.77
N GLY A 44 4.22 -9.04 2.54
CA GLY A 44 5.11 -8.43 3.52
C GLY A 44 4.87 -6.94 3.80
N GLY A 45 3.72 -6.38 3.38
CA GLY A 45 3.38 -4.98 3.67
C GLY A 45 3.31 -4.70 5.18
N SER A 46 2.74 -5.63 5.95
CA SER A 46 2.69 -5.55 7.41
C SER A 46 4.08 -5.61 8.06
N ALA A 47 4.98 -6.44 7.54
CA ALA A 47 6.35 -6.56 8.03
C ALA A 47 7.15 -5.27 7.78
N PHE A 48 7.00 -4.65 6.61
CA PHE A 48 7.56 -3.32 6.36
C PHE A 48 7.01 -2.28 7.32
N PHE A 49 5.68 -2.22 7.49
CA PHE A 49 5.05 -1.27 8.40
C PHE A 49 5.58 -1.44 9.83
N ARG A 50 5.64 -2.68 10.33
CA ARG A 50 6.16 -3.01 11.66
C ARG A 50 7.62 -2.58 11.79
N TYR A 51 8.47 -2.96 10.84
CA TYR A 51 9.88 -2.58 10.84
C TYR A 51 10.06 -1.06 10.90
N ILE A 52 9.32 -0.32 10.07
CA ILE A 52 9.41 1.15 10.04
C ILE A 52 8.96 1.74 11.38
N TYR A 53 7.85 1.24 11.93
CA TYR A 53 7.35 1.75 13.21
C TYR A 53 8.33 1.51 14.37
N ASP A 54 9.03 0.38 14.36
CA ASP A 54 9.94 -0.01 15.43
C ASP A 54 11.30 0.71 15.39
N ASN A 55 11.74 1.11 14.19
CA ASN A 55 13.10 1.62 13.99
C ASN A 55 13.17 3.13 13.77
N TYR A 56 12.05 3.79 13.47
CA TYR A 56 12.04 5.23 13.13
C TYR A 56 11.03 5.99 14.00
N SER A 57 11.56 6.83 14.89
CA SER A 57 10.75 7.65 15.81
C SER A 57 10.35 9.01 15.24
N ASP A 58 11.00 9.49 14.17
CA ASP A 58 10.59 10.72 13.48
C ASP A 58 9.36 10.48 12.61
N TYR A 59 8.34 11.30 12.80
CA TYR A 59 7.06 11.15 12.10
C TYR A 59 7.19 11.35 10.58
N ARG A 60 8.06 12.24 10.11
CA ARG A 60 8.20 12.50 8.67
C ARG A 60 8.96 11.36 8.00
N GLU A 61 10.02 10.88 8.62
CA GLU A 61 10.77 9.72 8.15
C GLU A 61 9.88 8.47 8.09
N PHE A 62 9.04 8.24 9.10
CA PHE A 62 8.03 7.19 9.08
C PHE A 62 7.10 7.29 7.85
N LEU A 63 6.60 8.50 7.55
CA LEU A 63 5.76 8.71 6.37
C LEU A 63 6.55 8.44 5.08
N ASP A 64 7.76 8.96 4.94
CA ASP A 64 8.55 8.80 3.72
C ASP A 64 8.88 7.33 3.44
N LEU A 65 9.26 6.56 4.46
CA LEU A 65 9.53 5.13 4.35
C LEU A 65 8.28 4.34 3.93
N ASN A 66 7.09 4.76 4.39
CA ASN A 66 5.85 4.12 3.97
C ASN A 66 5.47 4.35 2.49
N THR A 67 6.19 5.21 1.77
CA THR A 67 6.03 5.37 0.31
C THR A 67 6.84 4.34 -0.51
N ALA A 68 7.80 3.67 0.13
CA ALA A 68 8.85 2.89 -0.54
C ALA A 68 8.55 1.38 -0.64
N PHE A 69 7.38 0.93 -0.21
CA PHE A 69 6.92 -0.45 -0.38
C PHE A 69 5.45 -0.51 -0.79
N CYS A 70 5.03 -1.66 -1.32
CA CYS A 70 3.65 -1.90 -1.70
C CYS A 70 2.92 -2.71 -0.63
N PRO A 71 1.94 -2.12 0.08
CA PRO A 71 1.10 -2.80 1.08
C PRO A 71 0.50 -4.14 0.66
N VAL A 72 0.13 -4.30 -0.62
CA VAL A 72 -0.50 -5.52 -1.15
C VAL A 72 0.51 -6.67 -1.29
N SER A 73 1.73 -6.37 -1.73
CA SER A 73 2.66 -7.40 -2.21
C SER A 73 3.92 -7.55 -1.37
N GLY A 74 4.25 -6.60 -0.50
CA GLY A 74 5.57 -6.56 0.13
C GLY A 74 6.71 -6.32 -0.86
N SER A 75 6.44 -5.73 -2.04
CA SER A 75 7.49 -5.33 -2.99
C SER A 75 7.98 -3.93 -2.69
N LEU A 76 9.29 -3.67 -2.82
CA LEU A 76 9.81 -2.31 -2.84
C LEU A 76 9.22 -1.53 -4.02
N VAL A 77 8.92 -0.26 -3.80
CA VAL A 77 8.35 0.65 -4.79
C VAL A 77 9.41 1.67 -5.18
N HIS A 78 9.88 1.58 -6.42
CA HIS A 78 10.85 2.53 -6.92
C HIS A 78 10.24 3.94 -6.95
N PRO A 79 10.97 5.00 -6.54
CA PRO A 79 10.49 6.39 -6.53
C PRO A 79 9.80 6.88 -7.80
N SER A 80 10.28 6.45 -8.95
CA SER A 80 9.72 6.84 -10.26
C SER A 80 8.34 6.24 -10.56
N ARG A 81 7.84 5.32 -9.71
CA ARG A 81 6.55 4.65 -9.91
C ARG A 81 5.35 5.57 -9.70
N GLY A 82 5.54 6.62 -8.90
CA GLY A 82 4.50 7.58 -8.55
C GLY A 82 3.45 7.01 -7.59
N LYS A 83 2.38 7.78 -7.39
CA LYS A 83 1.27 7.46 -6.49
C LYS A 83 -0.08 7.48 -7.22
N LEU A 84 -1.04 6.70 -6.73
CA LEU A 84 -2.41 6.67 -7.23
C LEU A 84 -3.36 7.19 -6.17
N LEU A 85 -4.27 8.10 -6.58
CA LEU A 85 -5.40 8.48 -5.75
C LEU A 85 -6.39 7.31 -5.73
N ILE A 86 -6.71 6.84 -4.52
CA ILE A 86 -7.65 5.73 -4.29
C ILE A 86 -8.68 6.13 -3.24
N SER A 87 -9.73 5.32 -3.11
CA SER A 87 -10.77 5.48 -2.09
C SER A 87 -10.94 4.17 -1.33
N LEU A 88 -10.95 4.26 0.01
CA LEU A 88 -11.17 3.13 0.91
C LEU A 88 -12.33 3.40 1.84
N LYS A 89 -13.04 2.33 2.22
CA LYS A 89 -14.07 2.40 3.24
C LYS A 89 -13.43 2.59 4.61
N GLU A 90 -13.99 3.49 5.41
CA GLU A 90 -13.60 3.65 6.81
C GLU A 90 -14.10 2.47 7.66
N SER A 91 -13.25 1.85 8.48
CA SER A 91 -13.60 0.60 9.20
C SER A 91 -14.80 0.76 10.15
N ALA A 92 -14.92 1.92 10.81
CA ALA A 92 -15.95 2.19 11.80
C ALA A 92 -17.25 2.80 11.22
N SER A 93 -17.32 3.04 9.90
CA SER A 93 -18.46 3.73 9.29
C SER A 93 -18.73 3.28 7.85
N THR A 94 -19.69 3.91 7.19
CA THR A 94 -19.91 3.75 5.74
C THR A 94 -19.21 4.85 4.93
N ASN A 95 -18.44 5.72 5.58
CA ASN A 95 -17.73 6.80 4.90
C ASN A 95 -16.60 6.23 4.04
N LYS A 96 -16.21 7.02 3.05
CA LYS A 96 -15.02 6.76 2.25
C LYS A 96 -13.96 7.80 2.57
N ILE A 97 -12.73 7.33 2.68
CA ILE A 97 -11.53 8.14 2.81
C ILE A 97 -10.74 8.03 1.51
N CYS A 98 -10.34 9.17 0.98
CA CYS A 98 -9.58 9.30 -0.25
C CYS A 98 -8.16 9.74 0.10
N GLY A 99 -7.18 9.15 -0.57
CA GLY A 99 -5.77 9.49 -0.36
C GLY A 99 -4.89 8.74 -1.35
N PHE A 100 -3.58 8.92 -1.21
CA PHE A 100 -2.61 8.38 -2.12
C PHE A 100 -2.01 7.07 -1.63
N PHE A 101 -1.91 6.13 -2.57
CA PHE A 101 -1.27 4.83 -2.42
C PHE A 101 -0.07 4.74 -3.35
N HIS A 102 0.99 4.07 -2.91
CA HIS A 102 2.21 3.82 -3.69
C HIS A 102 2.21 2.37 -4.22
N PRO A 103 1.72 2.12 -5.44
CA PRO A 103 1.59 0.77 -6.00
C PRO A 103 2.91 0.24 -6.58
N CYS A 104 3.20 -1.05 -6.41
CA CYS A 104 4.20 -1.70 -7.28
C CYS A 104 3.63 -1.99 -8.68
N CYS A 105 2.34 -2.35 -8.76
CA CYS A 105 1.63 -2.63 -10.02
C CYS A 105 0.17 -2.18 -9.96
N TRP A 106 -0.43 -1.94 -11.13
CA TRP A 106 -1.79 -1.40 -11.23
C TRP A 106 -2.87 -2.26 -10.54
N PRO A 107 -2.81 -3.62 -10.55
CA PRO A 107 -3.83 -4.43 -9.90
C PRO A 107 -3.91 -4.23 -8.39
N CYS A 108 -2.77 -3.89 -7.74
CA CYS A 108 -2.72 -3.68 -6.30
C CYS A 108 -3.66 -2.54 -5.85
N ALA A 109 -3.78 -1.48 -6.65
CA ALA A 109 -4.70 -0.40 -6.32
C ALA A 109 -6.16 -0.88 -6.33
N CYS A 110 -6.52 -1.73 -7.29
CA CYS A 110 -7.86 -2.27 -7.43
C CYS A 110 -8.21 -3.23 -6.29
N ASP A 111 -7.28 -4.13 -5.95
CA ASP A 111 -7.45 -5.10 -4.88
C ASP A 111 -7.59 -4.40 -3.54
N LEU A 112 -6.75 -3.40 -3.28
CA LEU A 112 -6.78 -2.62 -2.05
C LEU A 112 -8.11 -1.83 -1.94
N MET A 113 -8.57 -1.19 -3.03
CA MET A 113 -9.88 -0.51 -3.07
C MET A 113 -11.08 -1.45 -2.85
N LYS A 114 -10.93 -2.75 -3.11
CA LYS A 114 -12.02 -3.73 -2.97
C LYS A 114 -12.03 -4.44 -1.62
N TYR A 115 -10.86 -4.81 -1.11
CA TYR A 115 -10.74 -5.74 0.02
C TYR A 115 -10.13 -5.12 1.28
N ALA A 116 -9.53 -3.93 1.20
CA ALA A 116 -9.01 -3.24 2.37
C ALA A 116 -9.98 -2.17 2.89
N GLU A 117 -9.81 -1.86 4.17
CA GLU A 117 -10.46 -0.74 4.84
C GLU A 117 -9.39 0.22 5.36
N THR A 118 -9.82 1.33 5.95
CA THR A 118 -8.90 2.28 6.57
C THR A 118 -9.44 2.84 7.87
N ALA A 119 -8.55 3.22 8.78
CA ALA A 119 -8.89 3.89 10.03
C ALA A 119 -7.80 4.89 10.43
N LYS A 120 -8.18 5.87 11.26
CA LYS A 120 -7.21 6.75 11.93
C LYS A 120 -6.65 6.02 13.14
N VAL A 121 -5.35 5.79 13.13
CA VAL A 121 -4.64 5.04 14.17
C VAL A 121 -3.70 5.98 14.92
N PRO A 122 -3.83 6.12 16.26
CA PRO A 122 -2.87 6.85 17.06
C PRO A 122 -1.57 6.03 17.17
N LEU A 123 -0.44 6.66 16.87
CA LEU A 123 0.89 6.10 17.01
C LEU A 123 1.78 7.07 17.78
N SER A 124 2.69 6.51 18.58
CA SER A 124 3.67 7.30 19.35
C SER A 124 4.92 7.57 18.52
N PHE A 125 5.33 8.84 18.46
CA PHE A 125 6.54 9.32 17.79
C PHE A 125 7.33 10.27 18.70
N GLU A 126 8.54 10.63 18.28
CA GLU A 126 9.25 11.75 18.89
C GLU A 126 8.43 13.03 18.75
N GLY A 127 8.22 13.74 19.87
CA GLY A 127 7.32 14.90 19.91
C GLY A 127 5.83 14.55 20.10
N GLY A 128 5.51 13.29 20.45
CA GLY A 128 4.22 12.86 20.98
C GLY A 128 3.35 12.07 20.00
N GLU A 129 2.13 11.78 20.43
CA GLU A 129 1.17 11.02 19.63
C GLU A 129 0.81 11.75 18.32
N ARG A 130 0.72 11.00 17.23
CA ARG A 130 0.22 11.46 15.92
C ARG A 130 -0.73 10.41 15.35
N PHE A 131 -1.63 10.86 14.50
CA PHE A 131 -2.56 9.98 13.80
C PHE A 131 -2.06 9.68 12.39
N VAL A 132 -2.09 8.41 12.00
CA VAL A 132 -1.89 7.97 10.63
C VAL A 132 -3.18 7.37 10.09
N GLN A 133 -3.41 7.52 8.79
CA GLN A 133 -4.51 6.84 8.12
C GLN A 133 -4.03 5.44 7.68
N ALA A 134 -4.20 4.44 8.52
CA ALA A 134 -3.69 3.09 8.27
C ALA A 134 -4.56 2.34 7.25
N ILE A 135 -3.94 1.49 6.44
CA ILE A 135 -4.61 0.55 5.53
C ILE A 135 -4.71 -0.79 6.26
N LEU A 136 -5.93 -1.31 6.36
CA LEU A 136 -6.29 -2.45 7.20
C LEU A 136 -6.88 -3.58 6.37
N ILE A 137 -6.55 -4.82 6.73
CA ILE A 137 -7.31 -6.01 6.33
C ILE A 137 -7.72 -6.80 7.58
N ASN A 138 -8.73 -7.66 7.44
CA ASN A 138 -9.12 -8.55 8.55
C ASN A 138 -7.96 -9.45 8.97
N ASN A 139 -7.99 -9.94 10.21
CA ASN A 139 -7.01 -10.92 10.69
C ASN A 139 -7.06 -12.18 9.78
N PRO A 140 -6.00 -12.46 8.99
CA PRO A 140 -5.99 -13.59 8.07
C PRO A 140 -5.69 -14.92 8.77
N CYS A 141 -5.38 -14.93 10.06
CA CYS A 141 -4.82 -16.10 10.71
C CYS A 141 -5.84 -17.23 10.84
N SER A 142 -7.13 -16.95 10.91
CA SER A 142 -8.19 -17.99 10.91
C SER A 142 -8.77 -18.27 9.52
N ASN A 143 -8.16 -17.78 8.43
CA ASN A 143 -8.66 -18.07 7.08
C ASN A 143 -8.33 -19.52 6.68
N ASP A 144 -9.36 -20.30 6.37
CA ASP A 144 -9.22 -21.69 5.88
C ASP A 144 -8.43 -21.76 4.56
N ASP A 145 -8.48 -20.68 3.76
CA ASP A 145 -7.80 -20.55 2.47
C ASP A 145 -6.49 -19.74 2.57
N PHE A 146 -5.74 -19.91 3.67
CA PHE A 146 -4.46 -19.22 3.85
C PHE A 146 -3.46 -19.62 2.74
N PRO A 147 -2.87 -18.67 1.97
CA PRO A 147 -1.93 -18.98 0.90
C PRO A 147 -0.65 -19.65 1.41
N SER A 148 -0.32 -20.82 0.85
CA SER A 148 0.91 -21.57 1.15
C SER A 148 2.20 -20.82 0.79
N GLU A 149 2.09 -19.83 -0.09
CA GLU A 149 3.17 -18.99 -0.59
C GLU A 149 3.60 -17.94 0.44
N VAL A 150 2.76 -17.65 1.44
CA VAL A 150 3.03 -16.69 2.50
C VAL A 150 3.66 -17.43 3.67
N ASP A 151 4.77 -16.91 4.21
CA ASP A 151 5.25 -17.40 5.50
C ASP A 151 4.20 -17.07 6.56
N ARG A 152 3.47 -18.09 6.99
CA ARG A 152 2.42 -17.92 7.99
C ARG A 152 2.97 -17.35 9.29
N LYS A 153 4.21 -17.68 9.68
CA LYS A 153 4.80 -17.17 10.93
C LYS A 153 5.09 -15.68 10.87
N LEU A 154 5.29 -15.12 9.67
CA LEU A 154 5.41 -13.68 9.48
C LEU A 154 4.14 -12.92 9.88
N LEU A 155 2.97 -13.54 9.73
CA LEU A 155 1.69 -12.88 10.01
C LEU A 155 1.00 -13.38 11.28
N CYS A 156 1.24 -14.62 11.68
CA CYS A 156 0.38 -15.33 12.61
C CYS A 156 1.14 -16.09 13.70
N GLU A 157 0.63 -16.00 14.92
CA GLU A 157 0.93 -16.87 16.05
C GLU A 157 -0.34 -17.62 16.45
N GLY A 158 -0.46 -18.88 15.96
CA GLY A 158 -1.72 -19.60 16.02
C GLY A 158 -2.79 -18.90 15.18
N ASP A 159 -3.91 -18.54 15.81
CA ASP A 159 -5.02 -17.79 15.19
C ASP A 159 -4.93 -16.27 15.41
N ASN A 160 -3.91 -15.81 16.13
CA ASN A 160 -3.68 -14.39 16.40
C ASN A 160 -2.65 -13.82 15.43
N LEU A 161 -2.71 -12.50 15.22
CA LEU A 161 -1.66 -11.77 14.52
C LEU A 161 -0.35 -11.85 15.31
N ASN A 162 0.77 -12.12 14.63
CA ASN A 162 2.08 -12.13 15.25
C ASN A 162 2.52 -10.69 15.58
N SER A 163 2.52 -10.32 16.86
CA SER A 163 2.88 -8.96 17.30
C SER A 163 4.37 -8.64 17.19
N GLU A 164 5.24 -9.63 16.98
CA GLU A 164 6.67 -9.38 16.78
C GLU A 164 6.91 -8.77 15.38
N THR A 165 6.22 -9.29 14.37
CA THR A 165 6.44 -8.99 12.95
C THR A 165 5.31 -8.21 12.30
N THR A 166 4.19 -8.00 12.99
CA THR A 166 3.06 -7.23 12.51
C THR A 166 2.60 -6.19 13.51
N TYR A 167 1.86 -5.20 13.02
CA TYR A 167 1.16 -4.23 13.85
C TYR A 167 -0.33 -4.34 13.58
N SER A 168 -1.15 -4.23 14.62
CA SER A 168 -2.60 -4.41 14.52
C SER A 168 -3.36 -3.26 15.17
N PHE A 169 -4.57 -3.03 14.69
CA PHE A 169 -5.51 -2.07 15.27
C PHE A 169 -6.91 -2.70 15.25
N GLU A 170 -7.56 -2.80 16.41
CA GLU A 170 -8.88 -3.43 16.54
C GLU A 170 -8.94 -4.85 15.94
N ASN A 171 -7.90 -5.67 16.18
CA ASN A 171 -7.74 -7.02 15.63
C ASN A 171 -7.73 -7.08 14.08
N LYS A 172 -7.43 -5.97 13.41
CA LYS A 172 -7.15 -5.90 11.98
C LYS A 172 -5.66 -5.71 11.75
N LEU A 173 -5.14 -6.33 10.69
CA LEU A 173 -3.74 -6.24 10.30
C LEU A 173 -3.49 -4.91 9.58
N ILE A 174 -2.52 -4.13 10.05
CA ILE A 174 -2.04 -2.95 9.32
C ILE A 174 -1.00 -3.39 8.29
N ILE A 175 -1.20 -2.99 7.05
CA ILE A 175 -0.34 -3.36 5.92
C ILE A 175 0.38 -2.16 5.28
N GLY A 176 0.15 -0.95 5.79
CA GLY A 176 0.71 0.30 5.29
C GLY A 176 -0.18 1.50 5.64
N ILE A 177 0.07 2.65 5.01
CA ILE A 177 -0.70 3.88 5.23
C ILE A 177 -1.23 4.47 3.92
N LEU A 178 -2.34 5.21 4.05
CA LEU A 178 -2.94 6.02 3.00
C LEU A 178 -2.45 7.46 3.18
N HIS A 179 -1.67 7.97 2.22
CA HIS A 179 -1.06 9.29 2.30
C HIS A 179 -2.04 10.41 1.95
N ASP A 180 -1.82 11.61 2.51
CA ASP A 180 -2.64 12.80 2.29
C ASP A 180 -4.15 12.53 2.40
N ALA A 181 -4.53 11.68 3.36
CA ALA A 181 -5.88 11.16 3.46
C ALA A 181 -6.88 12.22 3.95
N SER A 182 -8.05 12.22 3.34
CA SER A 182 -9.17 13.09 3.69
C SER A 182 -10.50 12.40 3.40
N ALA A 183 -11.60 12.93 3.94
CA ALA A 183 -12.93 12.47 3.54
C ALA A 183 -13.11 12.64 2.02
N CYS A 184 -13.62 11.60 1.35
CA CYS A 184 -13.85 11.67 -0.08
C CYS A 184 -14.89 12.74 -0.43
N THR A 185 -14.52 13.65 -1.33
CA THR A 185 -15.44 14.61 -1.95
C THR A 185 -15.89 14.09 -3.31
N SER A 186 -17.01 14.59 -3.84
CA SER A 186 -17.46 14.22 -5.19
C SER A 186 -16.40 14.50 -6.27
N GLN A 187 -15.53 15.50 -6.05
CA GLN A 187 -14.42 15.81 -6.95
C GLN A 187 -13.34 14.71 -6.90
N LEU A 188 -12.94 14.26 -5.71
CA LEU A 188 -11.96 13.18 -5.57
C LEU A 188 -12.51 11.85 -6.11
N GLU A 189 -13.78 11.54 -5.82
CA GLU A 189 -14.44 10.35 -6.37
C GLU A 189 -14.49 10.38 -7.91
N SER A 190 -14.80 11.54 -8.50
CA SER A 190 -14.78 11.72 -9.96
C SER A 190 -13.39 11.55 -10.55
N GLN A 191 -12.34 12.06 -9.89
CA GLN A 191 -10.96 11.85 -10.33
C GLN A 191 -10.57 10.38 -10.31
N ILE A 192 -10.94 9.65 -9.26
CA ILE A 192 -10.71 8.20 -9.16
C ILE A 192 -11.45 7.47 -10.27
N ALA A 193 -12.73 7.76 -10.49
CA ALA A 193 -13.55 7.10 -11.49
C ALA A 193 -13.10 7.36 -12.94
N LEU A 194 -12.56 8.55 -13.22
CA LEU A 194 -12.08 8.94 -14.56
C LEU A 194 -10.63 8.51 -14.82
N HIS A 195 -9.87 8.13 -13.78
CA HIS A 195 -8.48 7.74 -13.96
C HIS A 195 -8.39 6.36 -14.65
N PRO A 196 -7.51 6.17 -15.66
CA PRO A 196 -7.47 4.93 -16.45
C PRO A 196 -7.22 3.65 -15.63
N ILE A 197 -6.49 3.76 -14.51
CA ILE A 197 -6.23 2.63 -13.61
C ILE A 197 -7.36 2.45 -12.59
N THR A 198 -7.56 3.42 -11.70
CA THR A 198 -8.47 3.32 -10.55
C THR A 198 -9.96 3.41 -10.92
N GLY A 199 -10.26 3.88 -12.14
CA GLY A 199 -11.57 3.83 -12.77
C GLY A 199 -11.78 2.56 -13.58
N GLU A 200 -11.63 2.66 -14.91
CA GLU A 200 -11.99 1.61 -15.87
C GLU A 200 -11.33 0.25 -15.57
N ARG A 201 -10.00 0.21 -15.40
CA ARG A 201 -9.29 -1.06 -15.17
C ARG A 201 -9.67 -1.70 -13.84
N CYS A 202 -9.78 -0.91 -12.77
CA CYS A 202 -10.20 -1.45 -11.50
C CYS A 202 -11.66 -1.87 -11.50
N ASN A 203 -12.55 -1.16 -12.19
CA ASN A 203 -13.93 -1.61 -12.38
C ASN A 203 -13.97 -2.96 -13.11
N GLY A 204 -13.21 -3.12 -14.19
CA GLY A 204 -13.09 -4.40 -14.89
C GLY A 204 -12.58 -5.52 -13.98
N ARG A 205 -11.45 -5.30 -13.30
CA ARG A 205 -10.84 -6.30 -12.40
C ARG A 205 -11.74 -6.65 -11.22
N ASN A 206 -12.36 -5.66 -10.58
CA ASN A 206 -13.15 -5.85 -9.38
C ASN A 206 -14.48 -6.56 -9.65
N ASN A 207 -14.94 -6.60 -10.91
CA ASN A 207 -16.10 -7.38 -11.34
C ASN A 207 -15.77 -8.80 -11.81
N LEU A 208 -14.49 -9.18 -11.89
CA LEU A 208 -14.11 -10.56 -12.21
C LEU A 208 -14.45 -11.50 -11.04
N PRO A 209 -15.01 -12.69 -11.31
CA PRO A 209 -15.07 -13.76 -10.33
C PRO A 209 -13.68 -14.09 -9.79
N ILE A 210 -13.56 -14.34 -8.49
CA ILE A 210 -12.27 -14.66 -7.83
C ILE A 210 -11.55 -15.82 -8.53
N LYS A 211 -12.27 -16.86 -8.94
CA LYS A 211 -11.72 -18.01 -9.68
C LYS A 211 -11.02 -17.65 -10.99
N ASP A 212 -11.32 -16.48 -11.54
CA ASP A 212 -10.77 -15.96 -12.80
C ASP A 212 -9.60 -14.98 -12.53
N ILE A 213 -9.38 -14.59 -11.26
CA ILE A 213 -8.19 -13.86 -10.80
C ILE A 213 -7.14 -14.90 -10.42
N GLN A 214 -6.43 -15.44 -11.42
CA GLN A 214 -5.46 -16.52 -11.17
C GLN A 214 -4.03 -15.99 -11.03
N GLY A 215 -3.44 -16.25 -9.86
CA GLY A 215 -2.01 -16.14 -9.60
C GLY A 215 -1.48 -14.74 -9.31
N GLY A 216 -0.22 -14.72 -8.89
CA GLY A 216 0.50 -13.51 -8.53
C GLY A 216 0.09 -12.92 -7.17
N MET A 217 0.70 -11.78 -6.84
CA MET A 217 0.56 -11.16 -5.52
C MET A 217 -0.84 -10.65 -5.20
N GLY A 218 -1.62 -10.31 -6.22
CA GLY A 218 -3.01 -9.88 -6.03
C GLY A 218 -3.90 -11.02 -5.54
N ASP A 219 -3.74 -12.22 -6.07
CA ASP A 219 -4.50 -13.40 -5.61
C ASP A 219 -4.16 -13.77 -4.16
N ILE A 220 -2.86 -13.81 -3.83
CA ILE A 220 -2.38 -14.00 -2.45
C ILE A 220 -3.03 -12.97 -1.49
N PHE A 221 -2.99 -11.69 -1.86
CA PHE A 221 -3.60 -10.64 -1.04
C PHE A 221 -5.11 -10.82 -0.87
N ILE A 222 -5.83 -11.14 -1.95
CA ILE A 222 -7.28 -11.36 -1.90
C ILE A 222 -7.65 -12.51 -0.96
N ARG A 223 -6.87 -13.58 -0.95
CA ARG A 223 -7.08 -14.73 -0.05
C ARG A 223 -6.79 -14.38 1.41
N LEU A 224 -5.84 -13.49 1.68
CA LEU A 224 -5.58 -12.97 3.02
C LEU A 224 -6.64 -11.97 3.50
N ALA A 225 -7.12 -11.10 2.62
CA ALA A 225 -7.96 -9.96 2.99
C ALA A 225 -9.46 -10.27 3.18
N LYS A 226 -9.89 -11.48 2.80
CA LYS A 226 -11.28 -11.94 2.97
C LYS A 226 -11.63 -12.21 4.42
#